data_AF-A0A7C7Y9I6-F1
#
_entry.id   AF-A0A7C7Y9I6-F1
#
_cell.length_a   1.000
_cell.length_b   1.000
_cell.length_c   1.000
_cell.angle_alpha   90.00
_cell.angle_beta   90.00
_cell.angle_gamma   90.00
#
_symmetry.space_group_name_H-M   'P 1'
#
loop_
_entity.id
_entity.type
_entity.pdbx_description
1 polymer ?
#
loop_
_entity_poly.entity_id
_entity_poly.type
_entity_poly.pdbx_seq_one_letter_code
_entity_poly.pdbx_strand_id
1 'polypeptide(L)'
;MRKRLASLISLLTVAAGCNGPLPFLAGGTLAGEVVEPPSEWTEWTEKVSVIQLETNPSEPYSINIAYTIVRGQLYVYAGDTKTEWVQHMEVDPQVRFRRQGLIYELRAERVTDDAERAVFAKAWAARGFLSRDPQTLDEVWLYRLRPRQ
;
A
#
# COMPACT_ATOMS: atom_id res chain seq x y z
N MET A 1 40.04 -42.48 23.31
CA MET A 1 39.24 -41.66 24.26
C MET A 1 39.10 -40.25 23.69
N ARG A 2 37.86 -39.74 23.64
CA ARG A 2 37.39 -38.52 22.93
C ARG A 2 37.78 -37.23 23.65
N LYS A 3 38.19 -36.18 22.93
CA LYS A 3 37.98 -34.77 23.34
C LYS A 3 37.57 -33.89 22.15
N ARG A 4 36.25 -33.75 22.07
CA ARG A 4 35.35 -32.76 21.45
C ARG A 4 35.99 -31.62 20.63
N LEU A 5 35.71 -31.61 19.32
CA LEU A 5 35.67 -30.40 18.49
C LEU A 5 34.51 -29.53 18.99
N ALA A 6 34.81 -28.38 19.58
CA ALA A 6 33.80 -27.36 19.83
C ALA A 6 33.48 -26.68 18.49
N SER A 7 32.39 -27.13 17.85
CA SER A 7 31.81 -26.42 16.71
C SER A 7 31.18 -25.12 17.23
N LEU A 8 31.83 -23.99 16.93
CA LEU A 8 31.18 -22.68 16.99
C LEU A 8 30.11 -22.66 15.88
N ILE A 9 28.87 -22.98 16.24
CA ILE A 9 27.70 -22.70 15.40
C ILE A 9 27.49 -21.19 15.50
N SER A 10 28.07 -20.45 14.54
CA SER A 10 27.78 -19.03 14.38
C SER A 10 26.33 -18.91 13.90
N LEU A 11 25.49 -18.40 14.79
CA LEU A 11 24.06 -18.18 14.60
C LEU A 11 23.84 -17.18 13.47
N LEU A 12 23.19 -17.63 12.40
CA LEU A 12 22.84 -16.83 11.24
C LEU A 12 21.72 -15.84 11.61
N THR A 13 22.07 -14.63 12.05
CA THR A 13 21.12 -13.52 12.22
C THR A 13 20.68 -13.01 10.86
N VAL A 14 19.60 -13.58 10.32
CA VAL A 14 18.83 -13.01 9.21
C VAL A 14 17.60 -12.33 9.82
N ALA A 15 17.73 -11.07 10.22
CA ALA A 15 16.60 -10.31 10.76
C ALA A 15 16.69 -8.85 10.33
N ALA A 16 15.99 -8.52 9.24
CA ALA A 16 15.40 -7.19 8.94
C ALA A 16 14.74 -7.09 7.54
N GLY A 17 14.76 -8.13 6.70
CA GLY A 17 14.24 -8.05 5.32
C GLY A 17 12.86 -8.66 5.05
N CYS A 18 12.36 -9.54 5.92
CA CYS A 18 11.24 -10.45 5.58
C CYS A 18 9.89 -10.08 6.21
N ASN A 19 9.72 -8.87 6.75
CA ASN A 19 8.42 -8.48 7.28
C ASN A 19 7.62 -7.74 6.21
N GLY A 20 6.63 -8.38 5.59
CA GLY A 20 5.73 -7.76 4.61
C GLY A 20 5.03 -8.79 3.72
N PRO A 21 3.99 -8.37 2.98
CA PRO A 21 3.27 -9.26 2.08
C PRO A 21 4.20 -9.77 0.98
N LEU A 22 4.06 -11.06 0.67
CA LEU A 22 4.67 -11.66 -0.51
C LEU A 22 3.82 -11.30 -1.74
N PRO A 23 4.33 -11.45 -2.99
CA PRO A 23 3.64 -10.96 -4.20
C PRO A 23 2.16 -11.35 -4.34
N PHE A 24 1.73 -12.46 -3.72
CA PHE A 24 0.35 -12.95 -3.76
C PHE A 24 -0.21 -13.36 -2.39
N LEU A 25 0.50 -13.08 -1.29
CA LEU A 25 0.06 -13.45 0.05
C LEU A 25 0.00 -12.20 0.92
N ALA A 26 -1.15 -12.03 1.58
CA ALA A 26 -1.30 -10.99 2.59
C ALA A 26 -0.30 -11.21 3.73
N GLY A 27 0.19 -10.11 4.29
CA GLY A 27 1.03 -10.08 5.48
C GLY A 27 0.27 -9.52 6.67
N GLY A 28 0.95 -9.44 7.81
CA GLY A 28 0.45 -8.78 9.02
C GLY A 28 0.98 -7.35 9.15
N THR A 29 1.36 -6.98 10.38
CA THR A 29 1.95 -5.68 10.72
C THR A 29 3.24 -5.39 9.95
N LEU A 30 3.26 -4.28 9.23
CA LEU A 30 4.43 -3.73 8.56
C LEU A 30 5.40 -3.14 9.59
N ALA A 31 6.67 -3.52 9.47
CA ALA A 31 7.79 -2.90 10.17
C ALA A 31 8.49 -1.88 9.27
N GLY A 32 8.99 -0.80 9.89
CA GLY A 32 9.65 0.30 9.22
C GLY A 32 9.74 1.53 10.13
N GLU A 33 10.46 2.54 9.67
CA GLU A 33 10.55 3.84 10.34
C GLU A 33 9.29 4.65 10.06
N VAL A 34 8.60 5.10 11.11
CA VAL A 34 7.42 5.96 10.96
C VAL A 34 7.88 7.39 10.71
N VAL A 35 7.39 7.99 9.63
CA VAL A 35 7.71 9.36 9.22
C VAL A 35 6.44 10.14 8.93
N GLU A 36 6.51 11.45 9.08
CA GLU A 36 5.40 12.36 8.80
C GLU A 36 5.07 12.33 7.29
N PRO A 37 3.80 12.14 6.91
CA PRO A 37 3.40 12.26 5.51
C PRO A 37 3.51 13.71 5.02
N PRO A 38 4.03 13.93 3.80
CA PRO A 38 4.03 15.26 3.22
C PRO A 38 2.59 15.71 2.92
N SER A 39 2.37 17.02 2.87
CA SER A 39 1.08 17.60 2.45
C SER A 39 0.74 17.29 0.99
N GLU A 40 1.77 17.15 0.15
CA GLU A 40 1.69 16.75 -1.25
C GLU A 40 2.82 15.77 -1.62
N TRP A 41 2.50 14.76 -2.41
CA TRP A 41 3.42 13.70 -2.84
C TRP A 41 4.14 14.07 -4.15
N THR A 42 4.68 15.28 -4.26
CA THR A 42 5.29 15.81 -5.50
C THR A 42 6.67 15.23 -5.82
N GLU A 43 7.39 14.76 -4.81
CA GLU A 43 8.72 14.16 -4.98
C GLU A 43 8.66 12.77 -5.65
N TRP A 44 7.49 12.13 -5.66
CA TRP A 44 7.31 10.80 -6.24
C TRP A 44 6.95 10.95 -7.72
N THR A 45 7.96 10.82 -8.58
CA THR A 45 7.84 11.01 -10.03
C THR A 45 7.43 9.77 -10.79
N GLU A 46 7.46 8.60 -10.16
CA GLU A 46 6.99 7.35 -10.74
C GLU A 46 5.47 7.42 -10.93
N LYS A 47 5.01 7.33 -12.20
CA LYS A 47 3.58 7.32 -12.53
C LYS A 47 2.86 6.11 -11.91
N VAL A 48 3.61 5.02 -11.69
CA VAL A 48 3.14 3.69 -11.29
C VAL A 48 4.24 3.01 -10.51
N SER A 49 3.95 2.57 -9.30
CA SER A 49 4.85 1.71 -8.54
C SER A 49 4.05 0.87 -7.54
N VAL A 50 4.66 -0.19 -7.04
CA VAL A 50 4.05 -1.10 -6.07
C VAL A 50 4.54 -0.74 -4.67
N ILE A 51 3.61 -0.66 -3.74
CA ILE A 51 3.85 -0.35 -2.33
C ILE A 51 3.18 -1.39 -1.46
N GLN A 52 3.39 -1.27 -0.16
CA GLN A 52 2.69 -2.09 0.82
C GLN A 52 1.69 -1.26 1.58
N LEU A 53 0.45 -1.72 1.61
CA LEU A 53 -0.65 -1.08 2.32
C LEU A 53 -1.09 -2.01 3.45
N GLU A 54 -1.12 -1.51 4.67
CA GLU A 54 -1.68 -2.17 5.85
C GLU A 54 -3.01 -1.51 6.23
N THR A 55 -4.00 -2.35 6.54
CA THR A 55 -5.38 -2.04 6.91
C THR A 55 -5.76 -2.82 8.17
N ASN A 56 -6.91 -2.52 8.77
CA ASN A 56 -7.41 -3.17 10.00
C ASN A 56 -6.42 -3.04 11.18
N PRO A 57 -6.31 -1.86 11.82
CA PRO A 57 -5.32 -1.63 12.87
C PRO A 57 -5.39 -2.61 14.06
N SER A 58 -6.57 -3.14 14.37
CA SER A 58 -6.77 -4.13 15.45
C SER A 58 -6.24 -5.53 15.10
N GLU A 59 -6.29 -5.91 13.82
CA GLU A 59 -5.76 -7.18 13.31
C GLU A 59 -5.10 -6.90 11.95
N PRO A 60 -3.85 -6.41 11.96
CA PRO A 60 -3.22 -5.83 10.76
C PRO A 60 -3.20 -6.78 9.57
N TYR A 61 -3.69 -6.28 8.44
CA TYR A 61 -3.72 -6.96 7.15
C TYR A 61 -2.98 -6.13 6.12
N SER A 62 -1.87 -6.65 5.57
CA SER A 62 -1.06 -5.94 4.59
C SER A 62 -0.99 -6.63 3.23
N ILE A 63 -0.90 -5.82 2.16
CA ILE A 63 -0.87 -6.29 0.77
C ILE A 63 0.13 -5.50 -0.07
N ASN A 64 0.59 -6.10 -1.16
CA ASN A 64 1.27 -5.37 -2.23
C ASN A 64 0.20 -4.77 -3.16
N ILE A 65 0.23 -3.46 -3.39
CA ILE A 65 -0.76 -2.77 -4.21
C ILE A 65 -0.09 -1.69 -5.07
N ALA A 66 -0.64 -1.47 -6.26
CA ALA A 66 -0.20 -0.38 -7.12
C ALA A 66 -0.82 0.94 -6.64
N TYR A 67 -0.02 2.00 -6.58
CA TYR A 67 -0.52 3.35 -6.31
C TYR A 67 -0.40 4.27 -7.53
N THR A 68 -1.07 5.42 -7.45
CA THR A 68 -0.98 6.50 -8.44
C THR A 68 -0.90 7.85 -7.73
N ILE A 69 0.03 8.71 -8.15
CA ILE A 69 0.01 10.12 -7.76
C ILE A 69 -0.69 10.94 -8.83
N VAL A 70 -1.70 11.71 -8.44
CA VAL A 70 -2.44 12.60 -9.32
C VAL A 70 -2.54 13.96 -8.66
N ARG A 71 -1.95 15.00 -9.28
CA ARG A 71 -1.91 16.37 -8.75
C ARG A 71 -1.41 16.44 -7.29
N GLY A 72 -0.32 15.72 -7.00
CA GLY A 72 0.28 15.67 -5.66
C GLY A 72 -0.50 14.85 -4.63
N GLN A 73 -1.60 14.20 -5.01
CA GLN A 73 -2.40 13.36 -4.11
C GLN A 73 -2.17 11.86 -4.40
N LEU A 74 -2.15 11.06 -3.34
CA LEU A 74 -1.89 9.62 -3.39
C LEU A 74 -3.20 8.82 -3.46
N TYR A 75 -3.30 7.93 -4.44
CA TYR A 75 -4.47 7.08 -4.66
C TYR A 75 -4.13 5.59 -4.71
N VAL A 76 -5.06 4.79 -4.20
CA VAL A 76 -5.11 3.32 -4.35
C VAL A 76 -6.47 2.91 -4.93
N TYR A 77 -6.48 1.85 -5.73
CA TYR A 77 -7.63 1.49 -6.56
C TYR A 77 -7.79 -0.03 -6.67
N ALA A 78 -9.00 -0.54 -6.41
CA ALA A 78 -9.31 -1.98 -6.43
C ALA A 78 -10.10 -2.44 -7.66
N GLY A 79 -10.31 -1.59 -8.67
CA GLY A 79 -11.24 -1.93 -9.74
C GLY A 79 -12.70 -1.84 -9.29
N ASP A 80 -13.51 -2.72 -9.86
CA ASP A 80 -14.91 -3.00 -9.52
C ASP A 80 -15.06 -4.06 -8.41
N THR A 81 -13.94 -4.60 -7.89
CA THR A 81 -13.97 -5.66 -6.88
C THR A 81 -13.81 -5.10 -5.47
N LYS A 82 -14.78 -5.40 -4.61
CA LYS A 82 -14.73 -5.07 -3.18
C LYS A 82 -13.83 -6.05 -2.42
N THR A 83 -12.53 -5.82 -2.51
CA THR A 83 -11.49 -6.65 -1.86
C THR A 83 -11.55 -6.58 -0.32
N GLU A 84 -10.86 -7.49 0.34
CA GLU A 84 -10.79 -7.54 1.81
C GLU A 84 -10.18 -6.25 2.41
N TRP A 85 -9.07 -5.75 1.86
CA TRP A 85 -8.48 -4.47 2.29
C TRP A 85 -9.43 -3.28 2.10
N VAL A 86 -10.32 -3.34 1.11
CA VAL A 86 -11.37 -2.34 0.91
C VAL A 86 -12.41 -2.42 2.02
N GLN A 87 -12.86 -3.64 2.37
CA GLN A 87 -13.81 -3.85 3.47
C GLN A 87 -13.22 -3.37 4.80
N HIS A 88 -11.94 -3.61 5.05
CA HIS A 88 -11.25 -3.09 6.24
C HIS A 88 -11.28 -1.56 6.29
N MET A 89 -10.97 -0.87 5.19
CA MET A 89 -10.96 0.60 5.14
C MET A 89 -12.35 1.25 5.26
N GLU A 90 -13.43 0.53 4.93
CA GLU A 90 -14.79 1.01 5.17
C GLU A 90 -15.17 0.97 6.66
N VAL A 91 -14.63 0.01 7.41
CA VAL A 91 -14.86 -0.13 8.85
C VAL A 91 -13.95 0.82 9.63
N ASP A 92 -12.65 0.80 9.33
CA ASP A 92 -11.66 1.69 9.91
C ASP A 92 -10.77 2.27 8.80
N PRO A 93 -10.88 3.59 8.52
CA PRO A 93 -10.13 4.21 7.43
C PRO A 93 -8.65 4.42 7.76
N GLN A 94 -8.18 4.10 8.96
CA GLN A 94 -6.76 4.22 9.31
C GLN A 94 -5.94 3.16 8.58
N VAL A 95 -4.91 3.61 7.86
CA VAL A 95 -4.01 2.74 7.11
C VAL A 95 -2.56 3.10 7.41
N ARG A 96 -1.66 2.15 7.15
CA ARG A 96 -0.20 2.37 7.17
C ARG A 96 0.33 2.05 5.78
N PHE A 97 0.99 3.01 5.17
CA PHE A 97 1.56 2.91 3.84
C PHE A 97 3.08 2.75 3.96
N ARG A 98 3.66 1.66 3.44
CA ARG A 98 5.11 1.44 3.47
C ARG A 98 5.74 1.51 2.09
N ARG A 99 6.82 2.29 1.99
CA ARG A 99 7.68 2.39 0.82
C ARG A 99 9.13 2.51 1.26
N GLN A 100 10.01 1.67 0.72
CA GLN A 100 11.47 1.70 0.98
C GLN A 100 11.83 1.72 2.48
N GLY A 101 11.07 0.98 3.31
CA GLY A 101 11.30 0.91 4.76
C GLY A 101 10.71 2.06 5.58
N LEU A 102 10.20 3.11 4.93
CA LEU A 102 9.47 4.20 5.58
C LEU A 102 7.98 3.89 5.63
N ILE A 103 7.36 4.18 6.76
CA ILE A 103 5.94 4.01 7.03
C ILE A 103 5.31 5.38 7.21
N TYR A 104 4.24 5.60 6.45
CA TYR A 104 3.40 6.78 6.51
C TYR A 104 2.05 6.38 7.09
N GLU A 105 1.68 7.01 8.19
CA GLU A 105 0.39 6.81 8.83
C GLU A 105 -0.66 7.70 8.18
N LEU A 106 -1.65 7.09 7.53
CA LEU A 106 -2.60 7.78 6.69
C LEU A 106 -4.04 7.41 7.08
N ARG A 107 -4.97 8.12 6.46
CA ARG A 107 -6.40 7.85 6.45
C ARG A 107 -6.87 7.69 5.00
N ALA A 108 -7.64 6.65 4.73
CA ALA A 108 -8.26 6.41 3.45
C ALA A 108 -9.59 7.17 3.33
N GLU A 109 -9.79 7.87 2.22
CA GLU A 109 -11.01 8.58 1.87
C GLU A 109 -11.57 8.01 0.57
N ARG A 110 -12.80 7.49 0.62
CA ARG A 110 -13.48 6.99 -0.58
C ARG A 110 -13.79 8.16 -1.52
N VAL A 111 -13.32 8.07 -2.76
CA VAL A 111 -13.61 9.04 -3.83
C VAL A 111 -14.94 8.69 -4.49
N THR A 112 -15.95 9.54 -4.30
CA THR A 112 -17.27 9.44 -4.94
C THR A 112 -17.55 10.59 -5.91
N ASP A 113 -16.68 11.59 -6.00
CA ASP A 113 -16.84 12.70 -6.94
C ASP A 113 -16.45 12.30 -8.36
N ASP A 114 -17.36 12.52 -9.32
CA ASP A 114 -17.19 12.09 -10.72
C ASP A 114 -16.02 12.80 -11.40
N ALA A 115 -15.78 14.07 -11.09
CA ALA A 115 -14.70 14.83 -11.69
C ALA A 115 -13.33 14.35 -11.18
N GLU A 116 -13.19 14.09 -9.88
CA GLU A 116 -11.99 13.49 -9.29
C GLU A 116 -11.73 12.09 -9.86
N ARG A 117 -12.77 11.25 -9.99
CA ARG A 117 -12.67 9.93 -10.63
C ARG A 117 -12.20 10.04 -12.08
N ALA A 118 -12.73 10.98 -12.86
CA ALA A 118 -12.32 11.18 -14.26
C ALA A 118 -10.85 11.60 -14.40
N VAL A 119 -10.37 12.48 -13.50
CA VAL A 119 -8.95 12.89 -13.47
C VAL A 119 -8.05 11.71 -13.12
N PHE A 120 -8.44 10.88 -12.13
CA PHE A 120 -7.72 9.65 -11.81
C PHE A 120 -7.74 8.66 -12.99
N ALA A 121 -8.89 8.42 -13.60
CA ALA A 121 -9.05 7.47 -14.69
C ALA A 121 -8.12 7.79 -15.88
N LYS A 122 -7.98 9.07 -16.23
CA LYS A 122 -7.03 9.52 -17.25
C LYS A 122 -5.58 9.15 -16.90
N ALA A 123 -5.17 9.34 -15.64
CA ALA A 123 -3.84 8.97 -15.18
C ALA A 123 -3.64 7.44 -15.14
N TRP A 124 -4.69 6.69 -14.78
CA TRP A 124 -4.68 5.24 -14.73
C TRP A 124 -4.63 4.59 -16.12
N ALA A 125 -5.46 5.03 -17.07
CA ALA A 125 -5.47 4.52 -18.44
C ALA A 125 -4.13 4.77 -19.16
N ALA A 126 -3.43 5.85 -18.80
CA ALA A 126 -2.11 6.16 -19.35
C ALA A 126 -1.01 5.16 -18.93
N ARG A 127 -1.28 4.22 -18.01
CA ARG A 127 -0.33 3.20 -17.53
C ARG A 127 -0.11 2.07 -18.55
N GLY A 128 -1.00 1.93 -19.52
CA GLY A 128 -0.90 0.96 -20.61
C GLY A 128 -2.17 0.13 -20.78
N PHE A 129 -2.23 -0.61 -21.89
CA PHE A 129 -3.43 -1.31 -22.38
C PHE A 129 -4.08 -2.28 -21.37
N LEU A 130 -3.31 -2.86 -20.43
CA LEU A 130 -3.84 -3.76 -19.41
C LEU A 130 -4.59 -3.05 -18.28
N SER A 131 -4.49 -1.72 -18.19
CA SER A 131 -5.20 -0.93 -17.19
C SER A 131 -6.62 -0.67 -17.68
N ARG A 132 -7.58 -1.46 -17.18
CA ARG A 132 -9.02 -1.25 -17.46
C ARG A 132 -9.40 0.17 -17.02
N ASP A 133 -10.06 0.90 -17.92
CA ASP A 133 -10.48 2.27 -17.67
C ASP A 133 -11.56 2.33 -16.57
N PRO A 134 -11.31 3.02 -15.44
CA PRO A 134 -12.27 3.16 -14.36
C PRO A 134 -13.59 3.82 -14.77
N GLN A 135 -13.62 4.63 -15.84
CA GLN A 135 -14.85 5.27 -16.31
C GLN A 135 -15.83 4.30 -16.99
N THR A 136 -15.36 3.12 -17.37
CA THR A 136 -16.19 2.08 -18.00
C THR A 136 -16.92 1.19 -17.00
N LEU A 137 -16.79 1.49 -15.70
CA LEU A 137 -17.29 0.70 -14.59
C LEU A 137 -18.42 1.45 -13.88
N ASP A 138 -19.51 0.75 -13.57
CA ASP A 138 -20.63 1.31 -12.83
C ASP A 138 -20.24 1.62 -11.37
N GLU A 139 -19.38 0.79 -10.78
CA GLU A 139 -18.87 0.96 -9.44
C GLU A 139 -17.35 0.75 -9.41
N VAL A 140 -16.66 1.61 -8.67
CA VAL A 140 -15.21 1.55 -8.51
C VAL A 140 -14.78 1.79 -7.07
N TRP A 141 -13.82 1.00 -6.60
CA TRP A 141 -13.23 1.13 -5.29
C TRP A 141 -11.95 1.98 -5.35
N LEU A 142 -12.13 3.31 -5.41
CA LEU A 142 -11.06 4.30 -5.46
C LEU A 142 -10.94 5.05 -4.13
N TYR A 143 -9.73 5.14 -3.60
CA TYR A 143 -9.44 5.83 -2.35
C TYR A 143 -8.28 6.80 -2.50
N ARG A 144 -8.46 7.99 -1.92
CA ARG A 144 -7.39 8.97 -1.69
C ARG A 144 -6.81 8.75 -0.30
N LEU A 145 -5.49 8.69 -0.18
CA LEU A 145 -4.81 8.55 1.11
C LEU A 145 -4.29 9.91 1.57
N ARG A 146 -4.66 10.31 2.79
CA ARG A 146 -4.38 11.63 3.37
C ARG A 146 -3.69 11.47 4.73
N PRO A 147 -2.91 12.46 5.19
CA PRO A 147 -2.43 12.49 6.58
C PRO A 147 -3.56 12.29 7.59
N ARG A 148 -3.29 11.60 8.69
CA ARG A 148 -4.22 11.53 9.83
C ARG A 148 -4.31 12.94 10.43
N GLN A 149 -5.53 13.43 10.69
CA GLN A 149 -5.75 14.68 11.42
C GLN A 149 -5.77 14.42 12.93
#